data_AF-A0A3Q9WJV3-F1
#
_entry.id   AF-A0A3Q9WJV3-F1
#
_cell.length_a   1.000
_cell.length_b   1.000
_cell.length_c   1.000
_cell.angle_alpha   90.00
_cell.angle_beta   90.00
_cell.angle_gamma   90.00
#
_symmetry.space_group_name_H-M   'P 1'
#
loop_
_entity.id
_entity.type
_entity.pdbx_description
1 polymer ?
#
loop_
_entity_poly.entity_id
_entity_poly.type
_entity_poly.pdbx_seq_one_letter_code
_entity_poly.pdbx_strand_id
1 'polypeptide(L)'
;MTEQRYLPEHRSAGTADSLRAGAFEASTSGFSLMDLDFVILDVNAAFTESTGMQREELIGRQAFEVFPENPLQTDEAPARTMRQSLERVISTGHRDSMHIHRYDIPDPTRPGAFLERYWSPVNIPVFDDGAVVAVLQQVEDVTDYRDDLVRVFDYLQEPPSGDSAESSRRFAEYAATAMAHSSLYHSARREVEQLQEALTSRGVIDQAKGILMAHHRCGSDEAFLRLKQMSNDTNVRVRDVARALIYQVAAPGPASAGDRPGEA
;
A
#
# COMPACT_ATOMS: atom_id res chain seq x y z
N MET A 1 26.41 -31.77 -22.39
CA MET A 1 26.08 -30.40 -22.82
C MET A 1 25.19 -29.84 -21.73
N THR A 2 25.81 -29.21 -20.73
CA THR A 2 25.16 -28.90 -19.45
C THR A 2 24.69 -27.45 -19.50
N GLU A 3 23.39 -27.25 -19.50
CA GLU A 3 22.75 -25.93 -19.45
C GLU A 3 23.02 -25.30 -18.08
N GLN A 4 24.00 -24.40 -18.06
CA GLN A 4 24.37 -23.63 -16.89
C GLN A 4 23.32 -22.52 -16.72
N ARG A 5 22.29 -22.83 -15.92
CA ARG A 5 21.25 -21.89 -15.52
C ARG A 5 21.90 -20.75 -14.73
N TYR A 6 22.08 -19.61 -15.40
CA TYR A 6 22.66 -18.39 -14.83
C TYR A 6 21.71 -17.85 -13.74
N LEU A 7 22.04 -18.09 -12.47
CA LEU A 7 21.37 -17.47 -11.32
C LEU A 7 21.84 -16.01 -11.24
N PRO A 8 20.94 -15.00 -11.27
CA PRO A 8 21.36 -13.61 -11.22
C PRO A 8 21.96 -13.28 -9.84
N GLU A 9 23.13 -12.67 -9.87
CA GLU A 9 23.84 -12.16 -8.70
C GLU A 9 22.95 -11.21 -7.88
N HIS A 10 22.96 -11.38 -6.56
CA HIS A 10 22.18 -10.59 -5.62
C HIS A 10 22.52 -9.10 -5.75
N ARG A 11 21.54 -8.30 -6.16
CA ARG A 11 21.69 -6.90 -6.55
C ARG A 11 21.72 -5.95 -5.35
N SER A 12 22.53 -4.89 -5.44
CA SER A 12 22.86 -3.91 -4.39
C SER A 12 21.68 -3.05 -3.89
N ALA A 13 21.88 -2.28 -2.80
CA ALA A 13 20.86 -1.39 -2.20
C ALA A 13 20.23 -0.37 -3.18
N GLY A 14 21.02 0.20 -4.10
CA GLY A 14 20.48 1.08 -5.16
C GLY A 14 19.54 0.35 -6.13
N THR A 15 19.62 -0.98 -6.19
CA THR A 15 18.68 -1.81 -6.96
C THR A 15 17.36 -2.00 -6.22
N ALA A 16 17.36 -2.06 -4.89
CA ALA A 16 16.13 -2.23 -4.11
C ALA A 16 15.24 -0.98 -4.21
N ASP A 17 15.82 0.21 -4.17
CA ASP A 17 15.07 1.46 -4.37
C ASP A 17 14.56 1.58 -5.81
N SER A 18 15.39 1.23 -6.79
CA SER A 18 14.96 1.16 -8.19
C SER A 18 13.84 0.13 -8.42
N LEU A 19 13.86 -1.01 -7.71
CA LEU A 19 12.79 -2.01 -7.78
C LEU A 19 11.51 -1.54 -7.08
N ARG A 20 11.62 -0.83 -5.94
CA ARG A 20 10.46 -0.22 -5.26
C ARG A 20 9.80 0.82 -6.14
N ALA A 21 10.58 1.74 -6.70
CA ALA A 21 10.09 2.74 -7.65
C ALA A 21 9.47 2.07 -8.88
N GLY A 22 10.16 1.09 -9.46
CA GLY A 22 9.64 0.33 -10.61
C GLY A 22 8.34 -0.41 -10.31
N ALA A 23 8.18 -0.97 -9.11
CA ALA A 23 6.95 -1.66 -8.70
C ALA A 23 5.79 -0.68 -8.45
N PHE A 24 6.08 0.50 -7.89
CA PHE A 24 5.10 1.57 -7.72
C PHE A 24 4.59 2.06 -9.09
N GLU A 25 5.51 2.32 -10.03
CA GLU A 25 5.17 2.76 -11.39
C GLU A 25 4.46 1.69 -12.23
N ALA A 26 4.89 0.43 -12.13
CA ALA A 26 4.30 -0.67 -12.91
C ALA A 26 2.96 -1.17 -12.35
N SER A 27 2.51 -0.66 -11.19
CA SER A 27 1.23 -1.06 -10.63
C SER A 27 0.09 -0.57 -11.51
N THR A 28 -0.88 -1.45 -11.75
CA THR A 28 -2.13 -1.14 -12.44
C THR A 28 -3.15 -0.41 -11.54
N SER A 29 -2.86 -0.30 -10.24
CA SER A 29 -3.69 0.46 -9.30
C SER A 29 -3.20 1.89 -9.22
N GLY A 30 -4.11 2.85 -9.22
CA GLY A 30 -3.75 4.24 -8.97
C GLY A 30 -3.27 4.43 -7.53
N PHE A 31 -2.09 5.00 -7.35
CA PHE A 31 -1.55 5.34 -6.06
C PHE A 31 -1.14 6.81 -5.96
N SER A 32 -1.43 7.39 -4.79
CA SER A 32 -0.91 8.67 -4.34
C SER A 32 -0.29 8.49 -2.95
N LEU A 33 0.96 8.93 -2.79
CA LEU A 33 1.65 9.00 -1.51
C LEU A 33 1.56 10.44 -1.00
N MET A 34 1.09 10.61 0.23
CA MET A 34 0.91 11.93 0.84
C MET A 34 1.57 11.98 2.23
N ASP A 35 2.01 13.17 2.63
CA ASP A 35 2.40 13.42 4.02
C ASP A 35 1.18 13.56 4.95
N LEU A 36 1.42 13.88 6.23
CA LEU A 36 0.37 14.01 7.24
C LEU A 36 -0.50 15.26 7.07
N ASP A 37 -0.06 16.23 6.27
CA ASP A 37 -0.82 17.44 5.91
C ASP A 37 -1.55 17.28 4.56
N PHE A 38 -1.53 16.07 4.00
CA PHE A 38 -2.11 15.69 2.70
C PHE A 38 -1.44 16.38 1.51
N VAL A 39 -0.16 16.76 1.64
CA VAL A 39 0.66 17.17 0.51
C VAL A 39 1.07 15.94 -0.27
N ILE A 40 0.82 15.94 -1.58
CA ILE A 40 1.15 14.84 -2.48
C ILE A 40 2.68 14.79 -2.63
N LEU A 41 3.28 13.74 -2.11
CA LEU A 41 4.71 13.47 -2.22
C LEU A 41 5.03 12.75 -3.53
N ASP A 42 4.16 11.83 -3.94
CA ASP A 42 4.35 11.10 -5.18
C ASP A 42 3.06 10.47 -5.73
N VAL A 43 3.00 10.20 -7.04
CA VAL A 43 1.91 9.46 -7.69
C VAL A 43 2.45 8.52 -8.76
N ASN A 44 1.78 7.41 -9.03
CA ASN A 44 2.20 6.49 -10.10
C ASN A 44 1.46 6.74 -11.43
N ALA A 45 1.94 6.10 -12.51
CA ALA A 45 1.35 6.19 -13.84
C ALA A 45 -0.17 5.92 -13.86
N ALA A 46 -0.65 4.88 -13.17
CA ALA A 46 -2.07 4.55 -13.12
C ALA A 46 -2.93 5.66 -12.46
N PHE A 47 -2.40 6.35 -11.44
CA PHE A 47 -3.07 7.50 -10.83
C PHE A 47 -3.21 8.65 -11.83
N THR A 48 -2.12 8.98 -12.54
CA THR A 48 -2.14 10.04 -13.56
C THR A 48 -3.09 9.72 -14.72
N GLU A 49 -3.15 8.45 -15.14
CA GLU A 49 -4.08 8.00 -16.19
C GLU A 49 -5.55 8.14 -15.75
N SER A 50 -5.88 7.66 -14.55
CA SER A 50 -7.26 7.72 -14.03
C SER A 50 -7.78 9.14 -13.79
N THR A 51 -6.90 10.05 -13.37
CA THR A 51 -7.25 11.46 -13.09
C THR A 51 -7.11 12.37 -14.31
N GLY A 52 -6.30 11.97 -15.30
CA GLY A 52 -5.93 12.80 -16.45
C GLY A 52 -4.99 13.96 -16.12
N MET A 53 -4.44 14.01 -14.90
CA MET A 53 -3.53 15.07 -14.44
C MET A 53 -2.07 14.62 -14.53
N GLN A 54 -1.17 15.56 -14.80
CA GLN A 54 0.26 15.26 -14.91
C GLN A 54 0.92 15.23 -13.52
N ARG A 55 1.89 14.33 -13.32
CA ARG A 55 2.60 14.16 -12.04
C ARG A 55 3.18 15.48 -11.52
N GLU A 56 3.77 16.27 -12.41
CA GLU A 56 4.43 17.54 -12.08
C GLU A 56 3.45 18.61 -11.58
N GLU A 57 2.16 18.48 -11.92
CA GLU A 57 1.09 19.37 -11.47
C GLU A 57 0.52 18.97 -10.11
N LEU A 58 0.88 17.79 -9.61
CA LEU A 58 0.36 17.17 -8.39
C LEU A 58 1.38 17.24 -7.25
N ILE A 59 2.65 16.90 -7.52
CA ILE A 59 3.69 16.81 -6.48
C ILE A 59 3.88 18.16 -5.77
N GLY A 60 3.94 18.10 -4.43
CA GLY A 60 4.14 19.25 -3.56
C GLY A 60 2.88 20.08 -3.31
N ARG A 61 1.72 19.68 -3.83
CA ARG A 61 0.44 20.37 -3.62
C ARG A 61 -0.43 19.62 -2.63
N GLN A 62 -1.29 20.37 -1.93
CA GLN A 62 -2.24 19.79 -1.00
C GLN A 62 -3.40 19.14 -1.78
N ALA A 63 -3.69 17.86 -1.49
CA ALA A 63 -4.59 17.03 -2.29
C ALA A 63 -6.02 17.60 -2.45
N PHE A 64 -6.59 18.20 -1.41
CA PHE A 64 -7.90 18.86 -1.43
C PHE A 64 -7.90 20.26 -2.04
N GLU A 65 -6.73 20.86 -2.30
CA GLU A 65 -6.63 22.05 -3.15
C GLU A 65 -6.58 21.66 -4.63
N VAL A 66 -5.93 20.54 -4.94
CA VAL A 66 -5.88 19.95 -6.29
C VAL A 66 -7.24 19.37 -6.67
N PHE A 67 -7.85 18.63 -5.75
CA PHE A 67 -9.16 18.01 -5.87
C PHE A 67 -10.12 18.70 -4.89
N PRO A 68 -10.63 19.89 -5.22
CA PRO A 68 -11.58 20.59 -4.37
C PRO A 68 -12.98 19.97 -4.48
N GLU A 69 -13.82 20.31 -3.51
CA GLU A 69 -15.24 19.95 -3.54
C GLU A 69 -15.93 20.61 -4.75
N ASN A 70 -16.65 19.81 -5.55
CA ASN A 70 -17.48 20.33 -6.64
C ASN A 70 -18.72 21.03 -6.04
N PRO A 71 -18.89 22.36 -6.20
CA PRO A 71 -20.03 23.08 -5.64
C PRO A 71 -21.38 22.69 -6.27
N LEU A 72 -21.37 21.99 -7.41
CA LEU A 72 -22.55 21.50 -8.10
C LEU A 72 -22.91 20.06 -7.72
N GLN A 73 -22.03 19.34 -7.02
CA GLN A 73 -22.31 17.99 -6.57
C GLN A 73 -23.29 18.02 -5.39
N THR A 74 -24.31 17.15 -5.45
CA THR A 74 -25.41 17.15 -4.48
C THR A 74 -25.22 16.17 -3.32
N ASP A 75 -24.29 15.21 -3.44
CA ASP A 75 -23.90 14.31 -2.36
C ASP A 75 -23.38 15.08 -1.14
N GLU A 76 -23.54 14.49 0.05
CA GLU A 76 -23.02 15.08 1.29
C GLU A 76 -21.49 15.04 1.31
N ALA A 77 -20.89 16.13 0.85
CA ALA A 77 -19.50 16.51 1.11
C ALA A 77 -18.43 15.41 0.92
N PRO A 78 -18.27 14.90 -0.30
CA PRO A 78 -17.31 13.84 -0.61
C PRO A 78 -15.87 14.16 -0.17
N ALA A 79 -15.42 15.42 -0.29
CA ALA A 79 -14.09 15.83 0.12
C ALA A 79 -13.90 15.70 1.65
N ARG A 80 -14.93 16.06 2.43
CA ARG A 80 -14.90 15.90 3.88
C ARG A 80 -14.87 14.43 4.29
N THR A 81 -15.66 13.59 3.63
CA THR A 81 -15.70 12.15 3.90
C THR A 81 -14.34 11.49 3.64
N MET A 82 -13.70 11.83 2.53
CA MET A 82 -12.33 11.37 2.22
C MET A 82 -11.32 11.82 3.29
N ARG A 83 -11.34 13.12 3.66
CA ARG A 83 -10.46 13.68 4.68
C ARG A 83 -10.58 12.94 6.02
N GLN A 84 -11.81 12.68 6.47
CA GLN A 84 -12.04 11.94 7.72
C GLN A 84 -11.44 10.54 7.69
N SER A 85 -11.45 9.88 6.53
CA SER A 85 -10.80 8.57 6.37
C SER A 85 -9.28 8.67 6.53
N LEU A 86 -8.65 9.63 5.86
CA LEU A 86 -7.21 9.87 5.99
C LEU A 86 -6.80 10.22 7.43
N GLU A 87 -7.56 11.10 8.10
CA GLU A 87 -7.34 11.47 9.51
C GLU A 87 -7.48 10.26 10.46
N ARG A 88 -8.42 9.36 10.17
CA ARG A 88 -8.59 8.10 10.92
C ARG A 88 -7.39 7.18 10.74
N VAL A 89 -6.85 7.07 9.52
CA VAL A 89 -5.64 6.28 9.25
C VAL A 89 -4.44 6.83 10.02
N ILE A 90 -4.25 8.15 10.01
CA ILE A 90 -3.15 8.82 10.73
C ILE A 90 -3.27 8.60 12.24
N SER A 91 -4.47 8.81 12.81
CA SER A 91 -4.68 8.71 14.26
C SER A 91 -4.67 7.29 14.80
N THR A 92 -5.14 6.31 14.01
CA THR A 92 -5.29 4.92 14.47
C THR A 92 -4.14 4.01 14.04
N GLY A 93 -3.38 4.38 13.01
CA GLY A 93 -2.39 3.50 12.38
C GLY A 93 -3.00 2.28 11.68
N HIS A 94 -4.32 2.26 11.45
CA HIS A 94 -5.00 1.19 10.74
C HIS A 94 -5.42 1.66 9.35
N ARG A 95 -5.34 0.76 8.36
CA ARG A 95 -5.88 1.03 7.02
C ARG A 95 -7.39 1.27 7.09
N ASP A 96 -7.89 2.18 6.27
CA ASP A 96 -9.31 2.47 6.13
C ASP A 96 -9.74 2.23 4.68
N SER A 97 -10.76 1.40 4.48
CA SER A 97 -11.32 1.06 3.18
C SER A 97 -12.68 1.73 3.06
N MET A 98 -12.83 2.66 2.13
CA MET A 98 -14.09 3.36 1.96
C MET A 98 -15.00 2.60 0.99
N HIS A 99 -16.30 2.82 1.12
CA HIS A 99 -17.25 2.39 0.11
C HIS A 99 -17.07 3.19 -1.19
N ILE A 100 -17.62 2.66 -2.28
CA ILE A 100 -17.72 3.40 -3.53
C ILE A 100 -18.44 4.72 -3.26
N HIS A 101 -17.80 5.81 -3.59
CA HIS A 101 -18.33 7.15 -3.38
C HIS A 101 -18.12 8.00 -4.63
N ARG A 102 -19.13 8.82 -4.96
CA ARG A 102 -18.99 9.81 -6.02
C ARG A 102 -18.12 10.94 -5.52
N TYR A 103 -17.05 11.23 -6.22
CA TYR A 103 -16.23 12.40 -5.94
C TYR A 103 -15.78 12.98 -7.26
N ASP A 104 -16.47 14.02 -7.70
CA ASP A 104 -16.16 14.68 -8.96
C ASP A 104 -14.78 15.35 -8.85
N ILE A 105 -13.93 15.15 -9.86
CA ILE A 105 -12.59 15.76 -9.93
C ILE A 105 -12.57 16.88 -10.98
N PRO A 106 -11.68 17.88 -10.88
CA PRO A 106 -11.55 18.91 -11.92
C PRO A 106 -11.25 18.30 -13.30
N ASP A 107 -11.85 18.86 -14.34
CA ASP A 107 -11.57 18.48 -15.73
C ASP A 107 -10.26 19.17 -16.20
N PRO A 108 -9.16 18.43 -16.41
CA PRO A 108 -7.89 19.01 -16.81
C PRO A 108 -7.95 19.68 -18.19
N THR A 109 -8.94 19.32 -19.03
CA THR A 109 -9.13 19.89 -20.37
C THR A 109 -10.00 21.15 -20.37
N ARG A 110 -10.77 21.37 -19.30
CA ARG A 110 -11.74 22.47 -19.18
C ARG A 110 -11.69 23.10 -17.79
N PRO A 111 -10.87 24.15 -17.59
CA PRO A 111 -10.76 24.83 -16.30
C PRO A 111 -12.11 25.28 -15.73
N GLY A 112 -12.37 24.92 -14.47
CA GLY A 112 -13.62 25.22 -13.76
C GLY A 112 -14.76 24.24 -14.02
N ALA A 113 -14.59 23.29 -14.95
CA ALA A 113 -15.49 22.14 -15.08
C ALA A 113 -15.00 20.98 -14.20
N PHE A 114 -15.92 20.05 -13.92
CA PHE A 114 -15.67 18.83 -13.18
C PHE A 114 -16.07 17.62 -14.01
N LEU A 115 -15.35 16.51 -13.81
CA LEU A 115 -15.69 15.19 -14.33
C LEU A 115 -16.41 14.42 -13.23
N GLU A 116 -17.60 13.91 -13.55
CA GLU A 116 -18.28 12.97 -12.66
C GLU A 116 -17.49 11.66 -12.60
N ARG A 117 -17.09 11.27 -11.39
CA ARG A 117 -16.29 10.07 -11.14
C ARG A 117 -16.75 9.34 -9.88
N TYR A 118 -16.62 8.02 -9.91
CA TYR A 118 -16.91 7.15 -8.77
C TYR A 118 -15.64 6.41 -8.37
N TRP A 119 -15.30 6.47 -7.09
CA TRP A 119 -14.02 5.98 -6.60
C TRP A 119 -14.19 4.93 -5.51
N SER A 120 -13.32 3.92 -5.55
CA SER A 120 -13.16 2.91 -4.50
C SER A 120 -11.78 3.05 -3.84
N PRO A 121 -11.62 3.92 -2.83
CA PRO A 121 -10.32 4.21 -2.25
C PRO A 121 -9.99 3.32 -1.05
N VAL A 122 -8.70 3.04 -0.88
CA VAL A 122 -8.15 2.44 0.34
C VAL A 122 -6.99 3.30 0.82
N ASN A 123 -7.10 3.79 2.05
CA ASN A 123 -6.10 4.64 2.68
C ASN A 123 -5.23 3.80 3.62
N ILE A 124 -3.92 3.79 3.40
CA ILE A 124 -2.98 2.86 4.03
C ILE A 124 -1.91 3.68 4.78
N PRO A 125 -1.70 3.45 6.09
CA PRO A 125 -0.67 4.16 6.84
C PRO A 125 0.72 3.68 6.42
N VAL A 126 1.62 4.62 6.18
CA VAL A 126 3.04 4.36 5.96
C VAL A 126 3.79 4.68 7.24
N PHE A 127 4.52 3.69 7.74
CA PHE A 127 5.23 3.78 9.00
C PHE A 127 6.72 4.02 8.78
N ASP A 128 7.29 4.88 9.63
CA ASP A 128 8.72 4.96 9.88
C ASP A 128 8.94 5.01 11.40
N ASP A 129 9.89 4.20 11.88
CA ASP A 129 10.17 3.99 13.31
C ASP A 129 8.92 3.81 14.22
N GLY A 130 7.90 3.10 13.70
CA GLY A 130 6.66 2.83 14.42
C GLY A 130 5.67 3.99 14.50
N ALA A 131 5.98 5.15 13.93
CA ALA A 131 5.07 6.27 13.77
C ALA A 131 4.51 6.32 12.34
N VAL A 132 3.26 6.75 12.18
CA VAL A 132 2.70 7.05 10.85
C VAL A 132 3.36 8.35 10.37
N VAL A 133 4.04 8.30 9.23
CA VAL A 133 4.75 9.45 8.64
C VAL A 133 4.17 9.89 7.29
N ALA A 134 3.37 9.03 6.67
CA ALA A 134 2.72 9.28 5.40
C ALA A 134 1.48 8.39 5.25
N VAL A 135 0.66 8.68 4.26
CA VAL A 135 -0.47 7.86 3.85
C VAL A 135 -0.28 7.48 2.38
N LEU A 136 -0.32 6.18 2.08
CA LEU A 136 -0.45 5.68 0.73
C LEU A 136 -1.95 5.49 0.45
N GLN A 137 -2.48 6.31 -0.45
CA GLN A 137 -3.83 6.15 -0.95
C GLN A 137 -3.80 5.33 -2.23
N GLN A 138 -4.57 4.26 -2.24
CA GLN A 138 -4.94 3.53 -3.45
C GLN A 138 -6.30 4.03 -3.93
N VAL A 139 -6.43 4.31 -5.22
CA VAL A 139 -7.71 4.65 -5.85
C VAL A 139 -7.96 3.79 -7.07
N GLU A 140 -9.24 3.47 -7.27
CA GLU A 140 -9.75 2.85 -8.47
C GLU A 140 -10.96 3.65 -8.95
N ASP A 141 -10.93 4.03 -10.22
CA ASP A 141 -12.08 4.64 -10.90
C ASP A 141 -13.01 3.53 -11.38
N VAL A 142 -14.23 3.52 -10.84
CA VAL A 142 -15.25 2.51 -11.13
C VAL A 142 -16.39 3.08 -12.00
N THR A 143 -16.21 4.27 -12.57
CA THR A 143 -17.25 5.01 -13.31
C THR A 143 -17.86 4.18 -14.43
N ASP A 144 -17.05 3.46 -15.20
CA ASP A 144 -17.50 2.68 -16.38
C ASP A 144 -18.39 1.48 -16.04
N TYR A 145 -18.34 0.97 -14.81
CA TYR A 145 -19.12 -0.20 -14.38
C TYR A 145 -19.94 0.07 -13.10
N ARG A 146 -20.11 1.34 -12.75
CA ARG A 146 -20.94 1.81 -11.64
C ARG A 146 -22.37 1.28 -11.72
N ASP A 147 -22.99 1.33 -12.90
CA ASP A 147 -24.37 0.87 -13.07
C ASP A 147 -24.51 -0.64 -12.79
N ASP A 148 -23.48 -1.44 -13.08
CA ASP A 148 -23.46 -2.86 -12.76
C ASP A 148 -23.31 -3.08 -11.25
N LEU A 149 -22.49 -2.29 -10.57
CA LEU A 149 -22.29 -2.37 -9.11
C LEU A 149 -23.53 -1.90 -8.32
N VAL A 150 -24.17 -0.81 -8.74
CA VAL A 150 -25.42 -0.32 -8.17
C VAL A 150 -26.52 -1.35 -8.34
N ARG A 151 -26.65 -1.98 -9.52
CA ARG A 151 -27.61 -3.06 -9.76
C ARG A 151 -27.39 -4.27 -8.85
N VAL A 152 -26.14 -4.64 -8.57
CA VAL A 152 -25.83 -5.71 -7.60
C VAL A 152 -26.25 -5.30 -6.19
N PHE A 153 -26.00 -4.04 -5.80
CA PHE A 153 -26.34 -3.55 -4.46
C PHE A 153 -27.86 -3.39 -4.24
N ASP A 154 -28.58 -2.81 -5.21
CA ASP A 154 -30.03 -2.65 -5.16
C ASP A 154 -30.74 -4.00 -5.08
N TYR A 155 -30.27 -5.01 -5.83
CA TYR A 155 -30.81 -6.38 -5.76
C TYR A 155 -30.56 -7.04 -4.40
N LEU A 156 -29.44 -6.77 -3.74
CA LEU A 156 -29.13 -7.30 -2.40
C LEU A 156 -30.02 -6.66 -1.31
N GLN A 157 -30.49 -5.43 -1.52
CA GLN A 157 -31.36 -4.73 -0.56
C GLN A 157 -32.85 -5.02 -0.80
N GLU A 158 -33.30 -5.01 -2.05
CA GLU A 158 -34.67 -5.35 -2.44
C GLU A 158 -34.64 -6.27 -3.66
N PRO A 159 -34.66 -7.60 -3.49
CA PRO A 159 -34.78 -8.50 -4.62
C PRO A 159 -36.11 -8.17 -5.34
N PRO A 160 -36.10 -7.95 -6.67
CA PRO A 160 -37.31 -7.61 -7.40
C PRO A 160 -38.36 -8.66 -7.10
N SER A 161 -39.52 -8.21 -6.62
CA SER A 161 -40.67 -9.05 -6.29
C SER A 161 -41.21 -9.68 -7.56
N GLY A 162 -40.58 -10.78 -7.96
CA GLY A 162 -40.86 -11.52 -9.18
C GLY A 162 -39.87 -12.68 -9.31
N ASP A 163 -40.32 -13.88 -8.95
CA ASP A 163 -39.61 -15.14 -9.16
C ASP A 163 -39.60 -15.49 -10.66
N SER A 164 -38.84 -14.71 -11.44
CA SER A 164 -38.54 -15.00 -12.83
C SER A 164 -37.13 -15.56 -12.91
N ALA A 165 -36.99 -16.75 -13.49
CA ALA A 165 -35.70 -17.36 -13.78
C ALA A 165 -34.76 -16.41 -14.56
N GLU A 166 -35.29 -15.45 -15.30
CA GLU A 166 -34.53 -14.42 -16.01
C GLU A 166 -33.91 -13.38 -15.06
N SER A 167 -34.62 -13.03 -13.98
CA SER A 167 -34.12 -12.11 -12.95
C SER A 167 -33.02 -12.76 -12.10
N SER A 168 -33.20 -14.03 -11.72
CA SER A 168 -32.17 -14.81 -11.01
C SER A 168 -30.94 -15.08 -11.87
N ARG A 169 -31.12 -15.33 -13.17
CA ARG A 169 -30.01 -15.52 -14.11
C ARG A 169 -29.22 -14.24 -14.35
N ARG A 170 -29.89 -13.10 -14.58
CA ARG A 170 -29.23 -11.80 -14.69
C ARG A 170 -28.47 -11.43 -13.42
N PHE A 171 -29.05 -11.70 -12.24
CA PHE A 171 -28.35 -11.53 -10.97
C PHE A 171 -27.08 -12.37 -10.90
N ALA A 172 -27.15 -13.66 -11.24
CA ALA A 172 -25.97 -14.52 -11.25
C ALA A 172 -24.91 -14.02 -12.24
N GLU A 173 -25.29 -13.49 -13.39
CA GLU A 173 -24.37 -12.89 -14.38
C GLU A 173 -23.73 -11.59 -13.85
N TYR A 174 -24.50 -10.65 -13.27
CA TYR A 174 -23.97 -9.39 -12.72
C TYR A 174 -23.12 -9.61 -11.46
N ALA A 175 -23.62 -10.43 -10.52
CA ALA A 175 -22.88 -10.79 -9.32
C ALA A 175 -21.61 -11.58 -9.69
N ALA A 176 -21.65 -12.47 -10.68
CA ALA A 176 -20.45 -13.16 -11.15
C ALA A 176 -19.45 -12.21 -11.80
N THR A 177 -19.87 -11.21 -12.58
CA THR A 177 -18.95 -10.20 -13.15
C THR A 177 -18.33 -9.32 -12.07
N ALA A 178 -19.16 -8.78 -11.15
CA ALA A 178 -18.70 -7.95 -10.04
C ALA A 178 -17.80 -8.74 -9.06
N MET A 179 -18.17 -9.99 -8.74
CA MET A 179 -17.35 -10.89 -7.93
C MET A 179 -16.14 -11.40 -8.69
N ALA A 180 -16.17 -11.62 -10.00
CA ALA A 180 -15.00 -12.01 -10.77
C ALA A 180 -13.98 -10.88 -10.80
N HIS A 181 -14.41 -9.64 -11.05
CA HIS A 181 -13.53 -8.48 -10.99
C HIS A 181 -13.01 -8.25 -9.58
N SER A 182 -13.88 -8.19 -8.56
CA SER A 182 -13.46 -8.00 -7.18
C SER A 182 -12.61 -9.16 -6.63
N SER A 183 -12.99 -10.41 -6.86
CA SER A 183 -12.31 -11.60 -6.30
C SER A 183 -11.03 -11.96 -7.05
N LEU A 184 -10.98 -11.88 -8.39
CA LEU A 184 -9.72 -12.09 -9.12
C LEU A 184 -8.74 -10.98 -8.80
N TYR A 185 -9.21 -9.73 -8.68
CA TYR A 185 -8.38 -8.61 -8.27
C TYR A 185 -7.91 -8.72 -6.83
N HIS A 186 -8.79 -9.00 -5.86
CA HIS A 186 -8.41 -9.18 -4.46
C HIS A 186 -7.54 -10.43 -4.25
N SER A 187 -7.68 -11.46 -5.08
CA SER A 187 -6.81 -12.64 -5.03
C SER A 187 -5.45 -12.33 -5.65
N ALA A 188 -5.40 -11.66 -6.80
CA ALA A 188 -4.16 -11.18 -7.40
C ALA A 188 -3.44 -10.18 -6.50
N ARG A 189 -4.17 -9.26 -5.85
CA ARG A 189 -3.64 -8.33 -4.85
C ARG A 189 -3.10 -9.06 -3.64
N ARG A 190 -3.85 -10.00 -3.07
CA ARG A 190 -3.38 -10.77 -1.91
C ARG A 190 -2.16 -11.60 -2.25
N GLU A 191 -2.07 -12.16 -3.45
CA GLU A 191 -0.88 -12.86 -3.91
C GLU A 191 0.31 -11.90 -4.09
N VAL A 192 0.10 -10.73 -4.70
CA VAL A 192 1.13 -9.69 -4.82
C VAL A 192 1.59 -9.18 -3.45
N GLU A 193 0.66 -8.91 -2.53
CA GLU A 193 0.94 -8.48 -1.15
C GLU A 193 1.68 -9.56 -0.36
N GLN A 194 1.29 -10.83 -0.48
CA GLN A 194 2.00 -11.95 0.16
C GLN A 194 3.40 -12.16 -0.45
N LEU A 195 3.54 -12.02 -1.77
CA LEU A 195 4.85 -12.06 -2.44
C LEU A 195 5.71 -10.86 -2.04
N GLN A 196 5.13 -9.67 -1.91
CA GLN A 196 5.81 -8.48 -1.43
C GLN A 196 6.24 -8.63 0.04
N GLU A 197 5.36 -9.10 0.93
CA GLU A 197 5.71 -9.39 2.33
C GLU A 197 6.81 -10.45 2.43
N ALA A 198 6.76 -11.48 1.58
CA ALA A 198 7.82 -12.47 1.46
C ALA A 198 9.15 -11.86 0.98
N LEU A 199 9.11 -10.93 0.02
CA LEU A 199 10.29 -10.19 -0.47
C LEU A 199 10.84 -9.21 0.58
N THR A 200 9.97 -8.52 1.33
CA THR A 200 10.36 -7.65 2.46
C THR A 200 10.97 -8.46 3.61
N SER A 201 10.47 -9.67 3.87
CA SER A 201 11.05 -10.58 4.86
C SER A 201 12.47 -11.04 4.49
N ARG A 202 12.77 -11.13 3.18
CA ARG A 202 14.09 -11.49 2.66
C ARG A 202 15.13 -10.39 2.92
N GLY A 203 14.73 -9.12 2.84
CA GLY A 203 15.61 -7.98 3.15
C GLY A 203 16.10 -7.94 4.60
N VAL A 204 15.20 -8.17 5.57
CA VAL A 204 15.55 -8.16 7.01
C VAL A 204 16.45 -9.35 7.37
N ILE A 205 16.18 -10.53 6.79
CA ILE A 205 17.00 -11.72 7.04
C ILE A 205 18.39 -11.56 6.41
N ASP A 206 18.49 -11.03 5.20
CA ASP A 206 19.78 -10.82 4.53
C ASP A 206 20.64 -9.76 5.23
N GLN A 207 20.04 -8.70 5.80
CA GLN A 207 20.73 -7.73 6.64
C GLN A 207 21.28 -8.35 7.93
N ALA A 208 20.47 -9.13 8.64
CA ALA A 208 20.91 -9.83 9.84
C ALA A 208 22.01 -10.85 9.55
N LYS A 209 21.95 -11.55 8.41
CA LYS A 209 23.05 -12.41 7.94
C LYS A 209 24.32 -11.60 7.72
N GLY A 210 24.24 -10.43 7.08
CA GLY A 210 25.39 -9.54 6.88
C GLY A 210 26.07 -9.13 8.19
N ILE A 211 25.29 -8.78 9.22
CA ILE A 211 25.80 -8.47 10.56
C ILE A 211 26.51 -9.67 11.19
N LEU A 212 25.89 -10.86 11.13
CA LEU A 212 26.48 -12.08 11.69
C LEU A 212 27.75 -12.51 10.94
N MET A 213 27.78 -12.37 9.62
CA MET A 213 28.98 -12.62 8.81
C MET A 213 30.13 -11.71 9.25
N ALA A 214 29.86 -10.41 9.47
CA ALA A 214 30.86 -9.46 9.92
C ALA A 214 31.37 -9.77 11.35
N HIS A 215 30.45 -10.07 12.26
CA HIS A 215 30.79 -10.30 13.68
C HIS A 215 31.48 -11.65 13.93
N HIS A 216 31.06 -12.71 13.24
CA HIS A 216 31.58 -14.06 13.42
C HIS A 216 32.60 -14.49 12.36
N ARG A 217 32.89 -13.61 11.37
CA ARG A 217 33.77 -13.88 10.23
C ARG A 217 33.43 -15.19 9.51
N CYS A 218 32.14 -15.42 9.28
CA CYS A 218 31.63 -16.62 8.63
C CYS A 218 30.97 -16.30 7.28
N GLY A 219 30.72 -17.34 6.49
CA GLY A 219 30.01 -17.24 5.22
C GLY A 219 28.49 -17.10 5.39
N SER A 220 27.80 -16.72 4.30
CA SER A 220 26.35 -16.50 4.26
C SER A 220 25.52 -17.70 4.76
N ASP A 221 25.92 -18.92 4.39
CA ASP A 221 25.19 -20.15 4.77
C ASP A 221 25.32 -20.43 6.27
N GLU A 222 26.51 -20.21 6.83
CA GLU A 222 26.75 -20.39 8.26
C GLU A 222 26.05 -19.31 9.10
N ALA A 223 26.02 -18.06 8.62
CA ALA A 223 25.26 -16.99 9.25
C ALA A 223 23.75 -17.27 9.25
N PHE A 224 23.21 -17.83 8.17
CA PHE A 224 21.80 -18.22 8.12
C PHE A 224 21.48 -19.41 9.04
N LEU A 225 22.38 -20.39 9.14
CA LEU A 225 22.26 -21.49 10.09
C LEU A 225 22.22 -20.99 11.54
N ARG A 226 23.05 -20.00 11.87
CA ARG A 226 23.05 -19.36 13.20
C ARG A 226 21.75 -18.61 13.49
N LEU A 227 21.18 -17.89 12.52
CA LEU A 227 19.85 -17.27 12.65
C LEU A 227 18.75 -18.31 12.89
N LYS A 228 18.79 -19.43 12.17
CA LYS A 228 17.86 -20.55 12.39
C LYS A 228 18.02 -21.16 13.77
N GLN A 229 19.26 -21.29 14.25
CA GLN A 229 19.55 -21.83 15.57
C GLN A 229 19.04 -20.90 16.67
N MET A 230 19.30 -19.59 16.58
CA MET A 230 18.75 -18.59 17.50
C MET A 230 17.21 -18.57 17.49
N SER A 231 16.59 -18.72 16.33
CA SER A 231 15.13 -18.84 16.19
C SER A 231 14.58 -20.10 16.87
N ASN A 232 15.22 -21.25 16.69
CA ASN A 232 14.82 -22.50 17.34
C ASN A 232 15.00 -22.43 18.86
N ASP A 233 16.12 -21.87 19.33
CA ASP A 233 16.46 -21.78 20.76
C ASP A 233 15.52 -20.82 21.51
N THR A 234 14.97 -19.82 20.80
CA THR A 234 14.03 -18.83 21.37
C THR A 234 12.56 -19.10 21.05
N ASN A 235 12.27 -20.06 20.18
CA ASN A 235 10.93 -20.32 19.63
C ASN A 235 10.25 -19.07 19.04
N VAL A 236 11.02 -18.19 18.42
CA VAL A 236 10.55 -16.97 17.73
C VAL A 236 10.78 -17.12 16.24
N ARG A 237 9.92 -16.53 15.39
CA ARG A 237 10.08 -16.60 13.93
C ARG A 237 11.41 -15.95 13.51
N VAL A 238 12.15 -16.59 12.60
CA VAL A 238 13.48 -16.14 12.12
C VAL A 238 13.50 -14.66 11.69
N ARG A 239 12.42 -14.17 11.07
CA ARG A 239 12.29 -12.76 10.65
C ARG A 239 12.30 -11.78 11.84
N ASP A 240 11.72 -12.17 12.95
CA ASP A 240 11.59 -11.33 14.15
C ASP A 240 12.90 -11.37 14.95
N VAL A 241 13.59 -12.52 14.95
CA VAL A 241 14.98 -12.64 15.46
C VAL A 241 15.94 -11.77 14.65
N ALA A 242 15.84 -11.81 13.31
CA ALA A 242 16.64 -10.96 12.42
C ALA A 242 16.41 -9.46 12.70
N ARG A 243 15.16 -9.06 12.89
CA ARG A 243 14.80 -7.67 13.25
C ARG A 243 15.37 -7.26 14.60
N ALA A 244 15.28 -8.12 15.61
CA ALA A 244 15.84 -7.86 16.93
C ALA A 244 17.37 -7.72 16.90
N LEU A 245 18.05 -8.54 16.09
CA LEU A 245 19.50 -8.49 15.92
C LEU A 245 19.94 -7.19 15.23
N ILE A 246 19.21 -6.75 14.20
CA ILE A 246 19.48 -5.46 13.53
C ILE A 246 19.27 -4.29 14.51
N TYR A 247 18.18 -4.33 15.29
CA TYR A 247 17.87 -3.31 16.28
C TYR A 247 18.94 -3.19 17.37
N GLN A 248 19.49 -4.32 17.85
CA GLN A 248 20.58 -4.32 18.84
C GLN A 248 21.88 -3.68 18.35
N VAL A 249 22.19 -3.79 17.05
CA VAL A 249 23.40 -3.19 16.47
C VAL A 249 23.19 -1.72 16.13
N ALA A 250 21.96 -1.30 15.84
CA ALA A 250 21.60 0.08 15.56
C ALA A 250 21.40 0.94 16.83
N ALA A 251 21.16 0.34 17.99
CA ALA A 251 21.00 1.06 19.25
C ALA A 251 22.32 1.72 19.71
N PRO A 252 22.32 3.00 20.14
CA PRO A 252 23.48 3.61 20.76
C PRO A 252 23.84 2.84 22.04
N GLY A 253 25.10 2.41 22.15
CA GLY A 253 25.56 1.61 23.29
C GLY A 253 25.32 2.31 24.63
N PRO A 254 25.05 1.56 25.72
CA PRO A 254 24.82 2.16 27.03
C PRO A 254 26.02 3.02 27.42
N ALA A 255 25.75 4.26 27.81
CA ALA A 255 26.76 5.19 28.30
C ALA A 255 27.63 4.47 29.33
N SER A 256 28.93 4.36 29.02
CA SER A 256 29.90 3.68 29.86
C SER A 256 29.84 4.27 31.28
N ALA A 257 29.59 3.41 32.26
CA ALA A 257 29.71 3.72 33.68
C ALA A 257 31.18 4.01 34.00
N GLY A 258 31.60 5.25 33.75
CA GLY A 258 33.00 5.67 33.78
C GLY A 258 33.14 7.14 34.09
N ASP A 259 32.30 7.69 34.99
CA ASP A 259 32.63 8.93 35.67
C ASP A 259 32.03 8.92 37.07
N ARG A 260 32.79 8.36 38.03
CA ARG A 260 32.58 8.68 39.45
C ARG A 260 33.46 9.91 39.72
N PRO A 261 32.90 11.06 40.09
CA PRO A 261 33.71 12.16 40.61
C PRO A 261 34.38 11.67 41.91
N GLY A 262 35.69 11.84 41.96
CA GLY A 262 36.51 11.48 43.11
C GLY A 262 36.09 12.23 44.38
N GLU A 263 36.27 11.55 45.50
CA GLU A 263 36.26 12.11 46.84
C GLU A 263 37.23 13.31 46.95
N ALA A 264 36.74 14.41 47.51
CA ALA A 264 37.47 15.33 48.37
C ALA A 264 36.48 16.04 49.30
#